data_AF-A0A352UHS7-F1
#
_entry.id   AF-A0A352UHS7-F1
#
_cell.length_a   1.000
_cell.length_b   1.000
_cell.length_c   1.000
_cell.angle_alpha   90.00
_cell.angle_beta   90.00
_cell.angle_gamma   90.00
#
_symmetry.space_group_name_H-M   'P 1'
#
loop_
_entity.id
_entity.type
_entity.pdbx_description
1 polymer ?
#
loop_
_entity_poly.entity_id
_entity_poly.type
_entity_poly.pdbx_seq_one_letter_code
_entity_poly.pdbx_strand_id
1 'polypeptide(L)'
;NFNGLKLNGRTEEARQSRLIVGPWPHALSASTKTGDIDFGVNSMVDLESLELRWFDYWMRGADNGVADEAPLTLFIMGVNEWRDEHEWPLARTDWQKWNFHSSGTANTLGGDGSLSLSEPGDETPDTFVFDPEHPAQTVGGNNCCSPHIVAWGPYDQRGVEMRADVLCYTSNPLESDIEVTGPIKVVLYAATDGSDTDWTAKLVDVSDTGYAQNLCDGIIRARYRDSFTEPSLLEANKVYRYEIDLAVTGNVFKKGHRIRVEVSSSNFPRFDRNHNTGNDLGTDTEMRTAHQTVQHSGEYPSHILLPVIPA
;
A
#
# COMPACT_ATOMS: atom_id res chain seq x y z
N ASN A 1 -14.68 0.10 5.88
CA ASN A 1 -15.86 -0.61 6.42
C ASN A 1 -16.03 -0.50 7.94
N PHE A 2 -15.03 -0.85 8.77
CA PHE A 2 -15.19 -0.81 10.24
C PHE A 2 -15.72 0.52 10.80
N ASN A 3 -15.03 1.65 10.52
CA ASN A 3 -15.51 2.97 10.95
C ASN A 3 -16.88 3.34 10.36
N GLY A 4 -17.19 2.86 9.16
CA GLY A 4 -18.50 3.07 8.55
C GLY A 4 -19.61 2.45 9.40
N LEU A 5 -19.44 1.20 9.84
CA LEU A 5 -20.39 0.52 10.73
C LEU A 5 -20.40 1.13 12.14
N LYS A 6 -19.21 1.34 12.72
CA LYS A 6 -19.07 1.84 14.10
C LYS A 6 -19.63 3.26 14.28
N LEU A 7 -19.45 4.15 13.30
CA LEU A 7 -19.90 5.54 13.40
C LEU A 7 -21.31 5.74 12.83
N ASN A 8 -21.65 5.06 11.74
CA ASN A 8 -22.88 5.32 10.99
C ASN A 8 -23.91 4.17 11.07
N GLY A 9 -23.65 3.16 11.91
CA GLY A 9 -24.61 2.08 12.19
C GLY A 9 -25.95 2.64 12.65
N ARG A 10 -27.05 2.05 12.15
CA ARG A 10 -28.41 2.55 12.40
C ARG A 10 -28.87 2.35 13.84
N THR A 11 -28.44 1.26 14.47
CA THR A 11 -28.77 0.94 15.88
C THR A 11 -27.49 0.89 16.71
N GLU A 12 -27.63 0.91 18.03
CA GLU A 12 -26.48 0.82 18.93
C GLU A 12 -25.76 -0.53 18.78
N GLU A 13 -26.52 -1.62 18.63
CA GLU A 13 -26.01 -2.97 18.41
C GLU A 13 -25.19 -3.05 17.11
N ALA A 14 -25.65 -2.40 16.04
CA ALA A 14 -24.91 -2.37 14.77
C ALA A 14 -23.54 -1.65 14.91
N ARG A 15 -23.42 -0.71 15.84
CA ARG A 15 -22.17 0.01 16.11
C ARG A 15 -21.19 -0.76 16.97
N GLN A 16 -21.62 -1.85 17.61
CA GLN A 16 -20.75 -2.77 18.36
C GLN A 16 -19.99 -3.76 17.45
N SER A 17 -19.66 -3.35 16.22
CA SER A 17 -18.92 -4.19 15.27
C SER A 17 -17.51 -4.51 15.77
N ARG A 18 -17.01 -5.72 15.44
CA ARG A 18 -15.62 -6.14 15.68
C ARG A 18 -14.86 -6.33 14.38
N LEU A 19 -13.53 -6.19 14.43
CA LEU A 19 -12.63 -6.39 13.30
C LEU A 19 -11.42 -7.22 13.75
N ILE A 20 -11.10 -8.27 12.99
CA ILE A 20 -9.87 -9.05 13.15
C ILE A 20 -9.09 -8.92 11.84
N VAL A 21 -7.81 -8.55 11.95
CA VAL A 21 -6.91 -8.41 10.79
C VAL A 21 -5.68 -9.28 11.03
N GLY A 22 -5.61 -10.42 10.35
CA GLY A 22 -4.42 -11.27 10.31
C GLY A 22 -3.58 -11.04 9.06
N PRO A 23 -2.36 -11.61 9.00
CA PRO A 23 -1.43 -11.49 7.86
C PRO A 23 -1.81 -12.48 6.73
N TRP A 24 -3.10 -12.54 6.41
CA TRP A 24 -3.68 -13.56 5.57
C TRP A 24 -3.95 -13.06 4.15
N PRO A 25 -3.90 -13.95 3.15
CA PRO A 25 -4.42 -13.64 1.83
C PRO A 25 -5.96 -13.77 1.84
N HIS A 26 -6.57 -13.76 0.65
CA HIS A 26 -8.01 -13.95 0.51
C HIS A 26 -8.55 -15.25 1.15
N ALA A 27 -7.73 -16.30 1.24
CA ALA A 27 -8.10 -17.58 1.88
C ALA A 27 -8.14 -17.54 3.42
N LEU A 28 -7.93 -16.37 4.04
CA LEU A 28 -7.94 -16.14 5.48
C LEU A 28 -6.96 -17.08 6.24
N SER A 29 -7.24 -17.36 7.51
CA SER A 29 -6.41 -18.11 8.46
C SER A 29 -6.31 -19.61 8.12
N ALA A 30 -5.77 -19.94 6.95
CA ALA A 30 -5.64 -21.31 6.42
C ALA A 30 -4.20 -21.84 6.45
N SER A 31 -3.20 -20.97 6.61
CA SER A 31 -1.77 -21.31 6.59
C SER A 31 -0.97 -20.28 7.38
N THR A 32 0.08 -20.71 8.09
CA THR A 32 1.03 -19.80 8.75
C THR A 32 1.87 -19.04 7.72
N LYS A 33 2.04 -19.62 6.53
CA LYS A 33 2.77 -19.07 5.41
C LYS A 33 1.85 -18.36 4.42
N THR A 34 2.20 -17.12 4.09
CA THR A 34 1.58 -16.31 3.03
C THR A 34 2.68 -15.77 2.13
N GLY A 35 2.59 -16.04 0.81
CA GLY A 35 3.67 -15.70 -0.12
C GLY A 35 4.98 -16.40 0.26
N ASP A 36 6.06 -15.63 0.34
CA ASP A 36 7.39 -16.11 0.75
C ASP A 36 7.58 -16.17 2.27
N ILE A 37 6.68 -15.56 3.06
CA ILE A 37 6.85 -15.36 4.50
C ILE A 37 6.03 -16.35 5.33
N ASP A 38 6.67 -16.97 6.31
CA ASP A 38 6.00 -17.71 7.38
C ASP A 38 5.84 -16.80 8.60
N PHE A 39 4.59 -16.46 8.93
CA PHE A 39 4.25 -15.63 10.08
C PHE A 39 4.17 -16.42 11.39
N GLY A 40 4.39 -17.75 11.33
CA GLY A 40 4.41 -18.64 12.48
C GLY A 40 3.02 -19.11 12.93
N VAL A 41 2.99 -20.15 13.75
CA VAL A 41 1.73 -20.76 14.23
C VAL A 41 0.81 -19.79 14.97
N ASN A 42 1.38 -18.76 15.61
CA ASN A 42 0.62 -17.76 16.33
C ASN A 42 -0.12 -16.78 15.40
N SER A 43 0.15 -16.75 14.09
CA SER A 43 -0.63 -15.95 13.14
C SER A 43 -1.99 -16.57 12.80
N MET A 44 -2.22 -17.81 13.23
CA MET A 44 -3.43 -18.56 12.96
C MET A 44 -4.48 -18.31 14.03
N VAL A 45 -5.70 -18.13 13.58
CA VAL A 45 -6.90 -17.97 14.40
C VAL A 45 -7.95 -18.99 13.97
N ASP A 46 -8.63 -19.58 14.95
CA ASP A 46 -9.82 -20.39 14.72
C ASP A 46 -11.02 -19.46 14.50
N LEU A 47 -11.20 -19.04 13.24
CA LEU A 47 -12.25 -18.12 12.84
C LEU A 47 -13.65 -18.71 13.08
N GLU A 48 -13.83 -20.02 12.90
CA GLU A 48 -15.12 -20.69 13.12
C GLU A 48 -15.54 -20.60 14.59
N SER A 49 -14.62 -20.89 15.52
CA SER A 49 -14.89 -20.76 16.95
C SER A 49 -15.19 -19.31 17.36
N LEU A 50 -14.50 -18.33 16.78
CA LEU A 50 -14.76 -16.90 17.07
C LEU A 50 -16.12 -16.44 16.53
N GLU A 51 -16.47 -16.85 15.31
CA GLU A 51 -17.77 -16.56 14.70
C GLU A 51 -18.92 -17.19 15.50
N LEU A 52 -18.78 -18.46 15.91
CA LEU A 52 -19.77 -19.14 16.74
C LEU A 52 -19.94 -18.44 18.09
N ARG A 53 -18.85 -18.03 18.73
CA ARG A 53 -18.90 -17.29 20.00
C ARG A 53 -19.59 -15.93 19.84
N TRP A 54 -19.34 -15.23 18.74
CA TRP A 54 -20.03 -13.98 18.40
C TRP A 54 -21.54 -14.18 18.21
N PHE A 55 -21.90 -15.24 17.48
CA PHE A 55 -23.30 -15.61 17.24
C PHE A 55 -24.03 -16.06 18.50
N ASP A 56 -23.38 -16.80 19.39
CA ASP A 56 -23.98 -17.22 20.66
C ASP A 56 -24.35 -16.02 21.54
N TYR A 57 -23.52 -14.97 21.55
CA TYR A 57 -23.85 -13.73 22.26
C TYR A 57 -25.08 -13.04 21.65
N TRP A 58 -25.03 -12.71 20.35
CA TRP A 58 -26.08 -11.90 19.70
C TRP A 58 -27.39 -12.64 19.42
N MET A 59 -27.33 -13.94 19.10
CA MET A 59 -28.50 -14.71 18.68
C MET A 59 -29.06 -15.61 19.78
N ARG A 60 -28.26 -15.97 20.79
CA ARG A 60 -28.71 -16.83 21.89
C ARG A 60 -28.71 -16.13 23.25
N GLY A 61 -28.21 -14.90 23.35
CA GLY A 61 -28.12 -14.16 24.61
C GLY A 61 -27.12 -14.78 25.59
N ALA A 62 -26.10 -15.49 25.08
CA ALA A 62 -25.08 -16.09 25.92
C ALA A 62 -24.17 -15.00 26.52
N ASP A 63 -23.99 -15.01 27.84
CA ASP A 63 -23.01 -14.17 28.52
C ASP A 63 -21.62 -14.84 28.46
N ASN A 64 -20.89 -14.58 27.38
CA ASN A 64 -19.59 -15.19 27.10
C ASN A 64 -18.44 -14.16 27.05
N GLY A 65 -18.68 -12.95 27.59
CA GLY A 65 -17.71 -11.85 27.66
C GLY A 65 -17.31 -11.21 26.33
N VAL A 66 -17.85 -11.66 25.19
CA VAL A 66 -17.45 -11.14 23.86
C VAL A 66 -17.84 -9.68 23.66
N ALA A 67 -18.68 -9.08 24.52
CA ALA A 67 -19.00 -7.65 24.48
C ALA A 67 -17.93 -6.78 25.14
N ASP A 68 -17.16 -7.33 26.09
CA ASP A 68 -16.17 -6.59 26.88
C ASP A 68 -14.79 -6.53 26.22
N GLU A 69 -14.56 -7.35 25.19
CA GLU A 69 -13.30 -7.42 24.46
C GLU A 69 -13.02 -6.18 23.62
N ALA A 70 -11.77 -6.01 23.17
CA ALA A 70 -11.39 -4.92 22.28
C ALA A 70 -12.03 -5.09 20.88
N PRO A 71 -12.58 -4.00 20.29
CA PRO A 71 -13.29 -4.07 19.01
C PRO A 71 -12.38 -4.33 17.81
N LEU A 72 -11.06 -4.19 17.96
CA LEU A 72 -10.09 -4.53 16.93
C LEU A 72 -9.03 -5.46 17.51
N THR A 73 -8.69 -6.51 16.78
CA THR A 73 -7.54 -7.36 17.05
C THR A 73 -6.70 -7.42 15.78
N LEU A 74 -5.48 -6.90 15.86
CA LEU A 74 -4.57 -6.71 14.72
C LEU A 74 -3.35 -7.59 14.89
N PHE A 75 -2.95 -8.32 13.85
CA PHE A 75 -1.65 -8.97 13.81
C PHE A 75 -0.61 -7.98 13.28
N ILE A 76 0.39 -7.66 14.11
CA ILE A 76 1.47 -6.74 13.74
C ILE A 76 2.63 -7.55 13.16
N MET A 77 2.83 -7.42 11.85
CA MET A 77 3.93 -8.08 11.13
C MET A 77 5.29 -7.54 11.58
N GLY A 78 6.36 -8.28 11.32
CA GLY A 78 7.73 -7.93 11.74
C GLY A 78 8.04 -8.32 13.18
N VAL A 79 7.10 -8.09 14.12
CA VAL A 79 7.12 -8.70 15.47
C VAL A 79 6.31 -9.99 15.55
N ASN A 80 5.33 -10.17 14.65
CA ASN A 80 4.45 -11.32 14.56
C ASN A 80 3.61 -11.56 15.84
N GLU A 81 2.99 -10.50 16.33
CA GLU A 81 2.20 -10.51 17.57
C GLU A 81 0.79 -9.95 17.33
N TRP A 82 -0.21 -10.55 17.99
CA TRP A 82 -1.57 -10.01 18.03
C TRP A 82 -1.66 -8.89 19.07
N ARG A 83 -2.34 -7.81 18.71
CA ARG A 83 -2.59 -6.68 19.59
C ARG A 83 -4.03 -6.20 19.48
N ASP A 84 -4.62 -5.98 20.63
CA ASP A 84 -5.95 -5.44 20.78
C ASP A 84 -5.93 -3.91 20.75
N GLU A 85 -6.89 -3.32 20.02
CA GLU A 85 -7.03 -1.88 19.82
C GLU A 85 -8.50 -1.46 19.92
N HIS A 86 -8.74 -0.21 20.30
CA HIS A 86 -10.10 0.30 20.54
C HIS A 86 -10.64 1.20 19.42
N GLU A 87 -9.79 1.61 18.49
CA GLU A 87 -10.10 2.58 17.45
C GLU A 87 -9.23 2.39 16.20
N TRP A 88 -9.71 2.94 15.08
CA TRP A 88 -9.02 2.92 13.81
C TRP A 88 -9.21 4.27 13.09
N PRO A 89 -8.14 4.91 12.58
CA PRO A 89 -6.74 4.65 12.90
C PRO A 89 -6.48 4.74 14.41
N LEU A 90 -5.37 4.19 14.89
CA LEU A 90 -5.02 4.19 16.32
C LEU A 90 -4.86 5.65 16.80
N ALA A 91 -5.44 6.11 17.92
CA ALA A 91 -5.37 7.55 18.27
C ALA A 91 -3.94 8.03 18.55
N ARG A 92 -3.07 7.12 18.99
CA ARG A 92 -1.66 7.42 19.23
C ARG A 92 -0.82 7.54 17.95
N THR A 93 -1.42 7.43 16.77
CA THR A 93 -0.71 7.55 15.49
C THR A 93 0.00 8.89 15.37
N ASP A 94 1.32 8.85 15.21
CA ASP A 94 2.16 9.95 14.79
C ASP A 94 2.28 9.93 13.26
N TRP A 95 1.60 10.86 12.60
CA TRP A 95 1.59 10.94 11.14
C TRP A 95 2.88 11.55 10.62
N GLN A 96 3.75 10.70 10.05
CA GLN A 96 5.04 11.12 9.55
C GLN A 96 5.03 11.29 8.03
N LYS A 97 5.56 12.43 7.58
CA LYS A 97 5.74 12.75 6.17
C LYS A 97 7.16 12.39 5.74
N TRP A 98 7.29 11.32 4.95
CA TRP A 98 8.57 10.88 4.42
C TRP A 98 8.67 11.29 2.95
N ASN A 99 9.53 12.28 2.68
CA ASN A 99 9.72 12.89 1.36
C ASN A 99 10.62 12.04 0.47
N PHE A 100 10.30 12.07 -0.82
CA PHE A 100 11.13 11.49 -1.86
C PHE A 100 12.28 12.45 -2.17
N HIS A 101 13.46 11.90 -2.46
CA HIS A 101 14.60 12.67 -2.91
C HIS A 101 15.38 11.92 -3.98
N SER A 102 15.99 12.66 -4.91
CA SER A 102 16.81 12.09 -6.00
C SER A 102 17.63 13.19 -6.69
N SER A 103 18.68 12.80 -7.41
CA SER A 103 19.35 13.66 -8.41
C SER A 103 18.90 13.36 -9.85
N GLY A 104 17.74 12.71 -10.00
CA GLY A 104 17.08 12.41 -11.26
C GLY A 104 17.32 10.99 -11.77
N THR A 105 17.83 10.09 -10.92
CA THR A 105 18.16 8.71 -11.30
C THR A 105 17.61 7.67 -10.31
N ALA A 106 16.44 7.91 -9.73
CA ALA A 106 15.80 6.95 -8.81
C ALA A 106 15.35 5.64 -9.50
N ASN A 107 15.51 5.54 -10.82
CA ASN A 107 15.21 4.34 -11.59
C ASN A 107 16.01 3.15 -11.08
N THR A 108 15.31 2.03 -10.94
CA THR A 108 15.85 0.74 -10.49
C THR A 108 16.33 0.70 -9.02
N LEU A 109 16.59 -0.51 -8.52
CA LEU A 109 17.23 -0.78 -7.24
C LEU A 109 18.62 -0.11 -7.10
N GLY A 110 19.31 0.12 -8.22
CA GLY A 110 20.63 0.75 -8.24
C GLY A 110 20.61 2.27 -8.37
N GLY A 111 19.41 2.87 -8.40
CA GLY A 111 19.24 4.32 -8.47
C GLY A 111 19.61 5.04 -7.18
N ASP A 112 19.55 6.37 -7.22
CA ASP A 112 19.90 7.25 -6.09
C ASP A 112 18.69 7.75 -5.29
N GLY A 113 17.50 7.21 -5.57
CA GLY A 113 16.27 7.56 -4.88
C GLY A 113 16.36 7.27 -3.38
N SER A 114 16.17 8.32 -2.58
CA SER A 114 16.18 8.22 -1.11
C SER A 114 14.87 8.71 -0.49
N LEU A 115 14.60 8.22 0.72
CA LEU A 115 13.38 8.52 1.47
C LEU A 115 13.76 9.06 2.85
N SER A 116 13.27 10.24 3.22
CA SER A 116 13.65 10.84 4.50
C SER A 116 12.58 11.80 5.07
N LEU A 117 12.72 12.19 6.33
CA LEU A 117 11.84 13.18 6.97
C LEU A 117 12.19 14.64 6.58
N SER A 118 13.37 14.89 5.99
CA SER A 118 13.72 16.26 5.60
C SER A 118 12.90 16.73 4.41
N GLU A 119 12.55 18.01 4.39
CA GLU A 119 11.89 18.61 3.23
C GLU A 119 12.83 18.62 2.01
N PRO A 120 12.29 18.39 0.79
CA PRO A 120 13.11 18.41 -0.42
C PRO A 120 13.59 19.82 -0.77
N GLY A 121 14.76 19.88 -1.40
CA GLY A 121 15.35 21.10 -1.93
C GLY A 121 14.87 21.42 -3.36
N ASP A 122 15.73 22.07 -4.14
CA ASP A 122 15.56 22.15 -5.59
C ASP A 122 16.25 20.94 -6.22
N GLU A 123 15.49 19.86 -6.38
CA GLU A 123 15.98 18.55 -6.80
C GLU A 123 15.54 18.23 -8.23
N THR A 124 16.39 17.49 -8.95
CA THR A 124 16.10 17.12 -10.35
C THR A 124 15.05 16.02 -10.38
N PRO A 125 13.93 16.19 -11.12
CA PRO A 125 12.87 15.19 -11.16
C PRO A 125 13.34 13.88 -11.79
N ASP A 126 12.75 12.78 -11.34
CA ASP A 126 12.95 11.47 -11.95
C ASP A 126 12.07 11.29 -13.18
N THR A 127 12.59 10.58 -14.19
CA THR A 127 11.84 10.30 -15.41
C THR A 127 11.88 8.83 -15.77
N PHE A 128 10.81 8.32 -16.36
CA PHE A 128 10.80 6.97 -16.92
C PHE A 128 9.83 6.86 -18.08
N VAL A 129 9.94 5.75 -18.81
CA VAL A 129 9.11 5.45 -19.97
C VAL A 129 8.17 4.31 -19.60
N PHE A 130 6.86 4.57 -19.64
CA PHE A 130 5.85 3.52 -19.48
C PHE A 130 5.38 3.03 -20.85
N ASP A 131 5.65 1.77 -21.15
CA ASP A 131 5.14 1.07 -22.32
C ASP A 131 4.04 0.08 -21.90
N PRO A 132 2.77 0.30 -22.30
CA PRO A 132 1.68 -0.62 -22.00
C PRO A 132 1.93 -2.05 -22.52
N GLU A 133 2.74 -2.26 -23.55
CA GLU A 133 3.08 -3.60 -24.05
C GLU A 133 4.02 -4.37 -23.11
N HIS A 134 4.76 -3.65 -22.26
CA HIS A 134 5.74 -4.21 -21.33
C HIS A 134 5.50 -3.69 -19.90
N PRO A 135 4.33 -3.91 -19.29
CA PRO A 135 4.03 -3.36 -17.98
C PRO A 135 4.89 -3.98 -16.87
N ALA A 136 5.09 -3.24 -15.78
CA ALA A 136 5.64 -3.77 -14.55
C ALA A 136 4.73 -4.88 -14.01
N GLN A 137 5.34 -6.02 -13.67
CA GLN A 137 4.61 -7.22 -13.29
C GLN A 137 4.17 -7.18 -11.83
N THR A 138 2.96 -7.68 -11.56
CA THR A 138 2.49 -7.96 -10.21
C THR A 138 3.30 -9.10 -9.61
N VAL A 139 3.96 -8.82 -8.49
CA VAL A 139 4.66 -9.81 -7.67
C VAL A 139 4.13 -9.71 -6.24
N GLY A 140 3.20 -10.59 -5.89
CA GLY A 140 2.51 -10.54 -4.60
C GLY A 140 1.50 -9.40 -4.47
N GLY A 141 1.16 -9.05 -3.23
CA GLY A 141 0.25 -7.98 -2.87
C GLY A 141 -1.16 -8.49 -2.54
N ASN A 142 -2.12 -7.57 -2.51
CA ASN A 142 -3.51 -7.84 -2.13
C ASN A 142 -4.32 -8.43 -3.31
N ASN A 143 -3.87 -9.56 -3.85
CA ASN A 143 -4.55 -10.23 -4.95
C ASN A 143 -5.59 -11.25 -4.45
N CYS A 144 -6.66 -11.37 -5.23
CA CYS A 144 -7.67 -12.43 -5.13
C CYS A 144 -7.69 -13.17 -6.49
N CYS A 145 -8.25 -14.34 -6.68
CA CYS A 145 -8.76 -15.36 -5.75
C CYS A 145 -8.08 -16.72 -6.09
N SER A 146 -7.06 -16.68 -6.94
CA SER A 146 -6.29 -17.82 -7.41
C SER A 146 -4.79 -17.45 -7.44
N PRO A 147 -4.00 -17.93 -6.46
CA PRO A 147 -2.59 -17.59 -6.35
C PRO A 147 -1.76 -18.23 -7.46
N HIS A 148 -2.33 -19.21 -8.16
CA HIS A 148 -1.74 -19.86 -9.32
C HIS A 148 -1.75 -18.99 -10.58
N ILE A 149 -2.59 -17.95 -10.61
CA ILE A 149 -2.65 -16.99 -11.73
C ILE A 149 -1.91 -15.72 -11.35
N VAL A 150 -2.24 -15.13 -10.19
CA VAL A 150 -1.57 -13.94 -9.66
C VAL A 150 -1.26 -14.20 -8.20
N ALA A 151 0.02 -14.30 -7.87
CA ALA A 151 0.48 -14.60 -6.52
C ALA A 151 0.01 -13.50 -5.53
N TRP A 152 -0.43 -13.90 -4.34
CA TRP A 152 -0.84 -12.98 -3.27
C TRP A 152 0.18 -12.93 -2.14
N GLY A 153 0.11 -11.90 -1.31
CA GLY A 153 0.93 -11.78 -0.12
C GLY A 153 2.32 -11.22 -0.36
N PRO A 154 3.20 -11.34 0.64
CA PRO A 154 4.56 -10.80 0.58
C PRO A 154 5.47 -11.67 -0.30
N TYR A 155 6.15 -11.04 -1.23
CA TYR A 155 7.16 -11.60 -2.12
C TYR A 155 8.32 -10.64 -2.27
N ASP A 156 9.47 -11.17 -2.69
CA ASP A 156 10.65 -10.37 -2.99
C ASP A 156 10.44 -9.47 -4.23
N GLN A 157 10.56 -8.16 -4.05
CA GLN A 157 10.35 -7.19 -5.11
C GLN A 157 11.59 -6.94 -5.98
N ARG A 158 12.78 -7.40 -5.59
CA ARG A 158 14.03 -7.12 -6.31
C ARG A 158 13.99 -7.39 -7.81
N GLY A 159 13.23 -8.40 -8.26
CA GLY A 159 13.06 -8.68 -9.68
C GLY A 159 12.35 -7.56 -10.46
N VAL A 160 11.35 -6.94 -9.85
CA VAL A 160 10.58 -5.81 -10.42
C VAL A 160 11.38 -4.52 -10.28
N GLU A 161 12.06 -4.33 -9.15
CA GLU A 161 12.90 -3.16 -8.87
C GLU A 161 14.09 -3.02 -9.84
N MET A 162 14.46 -4.03 -10.63
CA MET A 162 15.52 -3.87 -11.64
C MET A 162 15.07 -3.18 -12.92
N ARG A 163 13.76 -2.89 -13.06
CA ARG A 163 13.21 -2.27 -14.27
C ARG A 163 13.39 -0.76 -14.26
N ALA A 164 13.72 -0.20 -15.44
CA ALA A 164 13.91 1.24 -15.60
C ALA A 164 12.63 2.07 -15.42
N ASP A 165 11.45 1.46 -15.50
CA ASP A 165 10.14 2.08 -15.25
C ASP A 165 9.64 1.91 -13.80
N VAL A 166 10.52 1.49 -12.89
CA VAL A 166 10.25 1.41 -11.46
C VAL A 166 11.26 2.31 -10.74
N LEU A 167 10.75 3.38 -10.14
CA LEU A 167 11.52 4.30 -9.30
C LEU A 167 11.54 3.76 -7.87
N CYS A 168 12.71 3.73 -7.24
CA CYS A 168 12.89 3.22 -5.88
C CYS A 168 13.40 4.33 -4.95
N TYR A 169 12.59 4.74 -3.97
CA TYR A 169 12.99 5.69 -2.92
C TYR A 169 13.20 4.94 -1.61
N THR A 170 14.43 4.87 -1.12
CA THR A 170 14.78 4.04 0.04
C THR A 170 15.36 4.86 1.19
N SER A 171 14.93 4.61 2.42
CA SER A 171 15.50 5.26 3.60
C SER A 171 16.93 4.77 3.88
N ASN A 172 17.65 5.52 4.72
CA ASN A 172 18.79 4.95 5.44
C ASN A 172 18.35 3.75 6.30
N PRO A 173 19.27 2.84 6.68
CA PRO A 173 18.94 1.80 7.64
C PRO A 173 18.38 2.43 8.91
N LEU A 174 17.28 1.89 9.41
CA LEU A 174 16.64 2.41 10.61
C LEU A 174 17.53 2.19 11.83
N GLU A 175 17.69 3.21 12.66
CA GLU A 175 18.50 3.15 13.88
C GLU A 175 17.81 2.40 15.02
N SER A 176 16.48 2.33 14.96
CA SER A 176 15.58 1.62 15.89
C SER A 176 14.41 1.01 15.12
N ASP A 177 13.66 0.11 15.77
CA ASP A 177 12.40 -0.39 15.24
C ASP A 177 11.42 0.79 15.02
N ILE A 178 10.70 0.77 13.89
CA ILE A 178 9.61 1.71 13.59
C ILE A 178 8.37 0.88 13.27
N GLU A 179 7.32 1.06 14.06
CA GLU A 179 6.02 0.49 13.77
C GLU A 179 5.20 1.41 12.88
N VAL A 180 4.69 0.88 11.78
CA VAL A 180 3.73 1.53 10.89
C VAL A 180 2.44 0.72 10.89
N THR A 181 1.38 1.28 11.50
CA THR A 181 0.08 0.61 11.63
C THR A 181 -1.05 1.57 11.32
N GLY A 182 -1.71 1.39 10.18
CA GLY A 182 -2.80 2.27 9.74
C GLY A 182 -2.98 2.33 8.22
N PRO A 183 -3.79 3.28 7.72
CA PRO A 183 -3.90 3.54 6.30
C PRO A 183 -2.65 4.26 5.76
N ILE A 184 -2.23 3.88 4.55
CA ILE A 184 -1.03 4.39 3.88
C ILE A 184 -1.44 5.20 2.66
N LYS A 185 -0.83 6.38 2.50
CA LYS A 185 -1.10 7.25 1.36
C LYS A 185 0.20 7.80 0.79
N VAL A 186 0.32 7.81 -0.53
CA VAL A 186 1.36 8.55 -1.25
C VAL A 186 0.72 9.78 -1.88
N VAL A 187 1.34 10.94 -1.67
CA VAL A 187 1.04 12.17 -2.39
C VAL A 187 2.13 12.33 -3.45
N LEU A 188 1.76 12.21 -4.71
CA LEU A 188 2.67 12.24 -5.84
C LEU A 188 2.41 13.51 -6.66
N TYR A 189 3.44 14.28 -6.93
CA TYR A 189 3.43 15.35 -7.93
C TYR A 189 4.09 14.83 -9.18
N ALA A 190 3.33 14.69 -10.26
CA ALA A 190 3.82 14.05 -11.46
C ALA A 190 3.20 14.65 -12.72
N ALA A 191 3.87 14.44 -13.84
CA ALA A 191 3.44 14.82 -15.17
C ALA A 191 3.66 13.67 -16.14
N THR A 192 2.82 13.63 -17.17
CA THR A 192 2.96 12.69 -18.29
C THR A 192 2.86 13.47 -19.60
N ASP A 193 3.52 13.00 -20.66
CA ASP A 193 3.34 13.56 -22.01
C ASP A 193 1.96 13.22 -22.60
N GLY A 194 1.11 12.47 -21.88
CA GLY A 194 -0.21 12.04 -22.30
C GLY A 194 -1.43 12.75 -21.72
N SER A 195 -2.58 12.40 -22.29
CA SER A 195 -3.92 12.82 -21.84
C SER A 195 -4.45 11.98 -20.68
N ASP A 196 -3.88 10.79 -20.44
CA ASP A 196 -4.17 9.93 -19.31
C ASP A 196 -3.01 8.95 -19.10
N THR A 197 -2.88 8.43 -17.87
CA THR A 197 -1.94 7.36 -17.51
C THR A 197 -2.33 6.80 -16.13
N ASP A 198 -1.59 5.82 -15.63
CA ASP A 198 -1.71 5.37 -14.25
C ASP A 198 -0.45 5.74 -13.44
N TRP A 199 -0.64 5.92 -12.13
CA TRP A 199 0.45 6.01 -11.16
C TRP A 199 0.24 4.95 -10.09
N THR A 200 1.23 4.09 -9.91
CA THR A 200 1.26 3.05 -8.87
C THR A 200 2.27 3.43 -7.80
N ALA A 201 1.98 3.02 -6.57
CA ALA A 201 2.95 3.08 -5.49
C ALA A 201 2.85 1.85 -4.59
N LYS A 202 3.99 1.42 -4.05
CA LYS A 202 4.11 0.25 -3.16
C LYS A 202 5.03 0.53 -2.01
N LEU A 203 4.59 0.18 -0.81
CA LEU A 203 5.39 0.22 0.42
C LEU A 203 6.09 -1.14 0.62
N VAL A 204 7.40 -1.09 0.88
CA VAL A 204 8.28 -2.25 0.94
C VAL A 204 9.16 -2.17 2.19
N ASP A 205 9.28 -3.29 2.90
CA ASP A 205 10.23 -3.51 4.00
C ASP A 205 11.47 -4.22 3.46
N VAL A 206 12.61 -3.52 3.46
CA VAL A 206 13.87 -4.05 2.96
C VAL A 206 14.73 -4.47 4.14
N SER A 207 14.95 -5.78 4.26
CA SER A 207 15.82 -6.34 5.30
C SER A 207 17.30 -5.97 5.11
N ASP A 208 18.10 -6.21 6.14
CA ASP A 208 19.56 -6.05 6.11
C ASP A 208 20.25 -6.98 5.09
N THR A 209 19.65 -8.13 4.77
CA THR A 209 20.08 -9.04 3.70
C THR A 209 19.72 -8.55 2.28
N GLY A 210 18.92 -7.49 2.18
CA GLY A 210 18.42 -6.93 0.94
C GLY A 210 17.15 -7.59 0.39
N TYR A 211 16.56 -8.58 1.08
CA TYR A 211 15.23 -9.08 0.72
C TYR A 211 14.20 -7.95 0.84
N ALA A 212 13.43 -7.70 -0.23
CA ALA A 212 12.51 -6.57 -0.36
C ALA A 212 11.05 -7.05 -0.28
N GLN A 213 10.48 -7.03 0.92
CA GLN A 213 9.14 -7.52 1.20
C GLN A 213 8.08 -6.46 0.87
N ASN A 214 7.21 -6.69 -0.11
CA ASN A 214 6.05 -5.81 -0.28
C ASN A 214 5.05 -5.94 0.87
N LEU A 215 4.56 -4.79 1.36
CA LEU A 215 3.56 -4.72 2.43
C LEU A 215 2.18 -4.38 1.89
N CYS A 216 2.07 -3.29 1.14
CA CYS A 216 0.82 -2.84 0.54
C CYS A 216 1.11 -1.95 -0.68
N ASP A 217 0.14 -1.82 -1.57
CA ASP A 217 0.27 -1.07 -2.81
C ASP A 217 -1.08 -0.59 -3.33
N GLY A 218 -1.03 0.45 -4.14
CA GLY A 218 -2.17 1.14 -4.71
C GLY A 218 -1.92 1.65 -6.12
N ILE A 219 -2.99 2.12 -6.75
CA ILE A 219 -2.99 2.74 -8.07
C ILE A 219 -3.97 3.92 -8.07
N ILE A 220 -3.63 4.97 -8.81
CA ILE A 220 -4.59 5.96 -9.26
C ILE A 220 -4.48 6.09 -10.77
N ARG A 221 -5.61 5.93 -11.45
CA ARG A 221 -5.73 6.24 -12.86
C ARG A 221 -6.00 7.73 -13.01
N ALA A 222 -5.16 8.43 -13.77
CA ALA A 222 -5.01 9.88 -13.68
C ALA A 222 -6.28 10.66 -14.07
N ARG A 223 -7.12 10.13 -14.96
CA ARG A 223 -8.43 10.72 -15.25
C ARG A 223 -9.37 10.78 -14.04
N TYR A 224 -9.17 9.94 -13.02
CA TYR A 224 -9.97 9.88 -11.80
C TYR A 224 -9.33 10.56 -10.59
N ARG A 225 -8.23 11.31 -10.79
CA ARG A 225 -7.48 11.97 -9.70
C ARG A 225 -8.33 12.89 -8.81
N ASP A 226 -9.35 13.53 -9.39
CA ASP A 226 -10.23 14.49 -8.72
C ASP A 226 -11.60 13.89 -8.34
N SER A 227 -12.06 12.86 -9.06
CA SER A 227 -13.35 12.20 -8.86
C SER A 227 -13.39 10.81 -9.50
N PHE A 228 -13.89 9.82 -8.75
CA PHE A 228 -14.12 8.46 -9.28
C PHE A 228 -15.37 8.32 -10.15
N THR A 229 -16.23 9.34 -10.19
CA THR A 229 -17.49 9.32 -10.98
C THR A 229 -17.46 10.27 -12.17
N GLU A 230 -16.61 11.30 -12.13
CA GLU A 230 -16.50 12.33 -13.16
C GLU A 230 -15.05 12.41 -13.66
N PRO A 231 -14.66 11.59 -14.65
CA PRO A 231 -13.29 11.60 -15.15
C PRO A 231 -12.96 12.90 -15.89
N SER A 232 -11.72 13.36 -15.77
CA SER A 232 -11.19 14.49 -16.54
C SER A 232 -9.77 14.20 -17.05
N LEU A 233 -9.54 14.44 -18.35
CA LEU A 233 -8.23 14.20 -18.96
C LEU A 233 -7.16 15.21 -18.49
N LEU A 234 -5.91 14.84 -18.70
CA LEU A 234 -4.73 15.64 -18.40
C LEU A 234 -4.35 16.55 -19.58
N GLU A 235 -3.71 17.67 -19.26
CA GLU A 235 -2.89 18.42 -20.20
C GLU A 235 -1.48 17.85 -20.20
N ALA A 236 -0.93 17.55 -21.38
CA ALA A 236 0.40 16.96 -21.50
C ALA A 236 1.49 17.86 -20.84
N ASN A 237 2.40 17.22 -20.10
CA ASN A 237 3.53 17.82 -19.38
C ASN A 237 3.16 18.81 -18.26
N LYS A 238 1.88 18.93 -17.92
CA LYS A 238 1.46 19.70 -16.74
C LYS A 238 1.61 18.84 -15.48
N VAL A 239 2.15 19.44 -14.42
CA VAL A 239 2.28 18.78 -13.13
C VAL A 239 0.92 18.76 -12.42
N TYR A 240 0.50 17.59 -12.00
CA TYR A 240 -0.69 17.37 -11.19
C TYR A 240 -0.32 16.73 -9.86
N ARG A 241 -1.15 16.96 -8.84
CA ARG A 241 -1.10 16.27 -7.55
C ARG A 241 -2.02 15.06 -7.59
N TYR A 242 -1.48 13.91 -7.22
CA TYR A 242 -2.20 12.64 -7.12
C TYR A 242 -2.16 12.14 -5.69
N GLU A 243 -3.30 11.65 -5.20
CA GLU A 243 -3.35 10.87 -3.96
C GLU A 243 -3.52 9.40 -4.30
N ILE A 244 -2.52 8.59 -3.96
CA ILE A 244 -2.54 7.14 -4.16
C ILE A 244 -2.82 6.51 -2.80
N ASP A 245 -3.97 5.84 -2.68
CA ASP A 245 -4.33 5.06 -1.50
C ASP A 245 -3.68 3.67 -1.61
N LEU A 246 -2.78 3.34 -0.68
CA LEU A 246 -2.06 2.05 -0.64
C LEU A 246 -2.77 1.05 0.29
N ALA A 247 -4.04 1.28 0.61
CA ALA A 247 -4.81 0.57 1.62
C ALA A 247 -4.18 0.70 3.01
N VAL A 248 -4.01 -0.42 3.72
CA VAL A 248 -3.63 -0.46 5.13
C VAL A 248 -2.53 -1.49 5.36
N THR A 249 -1.69 -1.26 6.37
CA THR A 249 -0.73 -2.25 6.85
C THR A 249 -0.53 -2.14 8.36
N GLY A 250 0.07 -3.16 8.96
CA GLY A 250 0.55 -3.19 10.34
C GLY A 250 1.88 -3.95 10.36
N ASN A 251 3.00 -3.23 10.38
CA ASN A 251 4.34 -3.79 10.30
C ASN A 251 5.32 -3.04 11.18
N VAL A 252 6.18 -3.76 11.88
CA VAL A 252 7.38 -3.22 12.52
C VAL A 252 8.56 -3.40 11.58
N PHE A 253 9.03 -2.30 11.00
CA PHE A 253 10.31 -2.27 10.31
C PHE A 253 11.41 -2.37 11.36
N LYS A 254 12.20 -3.43 11.31
CA LYS A 254 13.23 -3.69 12.31
C LYS A 254 14.40 -2.72 12.20
N LYS A 255 15.10 -2.49 13.31
CA LYS A 255 16.41 -1.85 13.29
C LYS A 255 17.30 -2.49 12.23
N GLY A 256 17.94 -1.67 11.39
CA GLY A 256 18.76 -2.11 10.26
C GLY A 256 18.00 -2.35 8.96
N HIS A 257 16.67 -2.53 9.01
CA HIS A 257 15.83 -2.55 7.81
C HIS A 257 15.72 -1.14 7.22
N ARG A 258 15.12 -1.04 6.04
CA ARG A 258 14.83 0.23 5.36
C ARG A 258 13.37 0.26 4.93
N ILE A 259 12.81 1.47 4.97
CA ILE A 259 11.51 1.76 4.38
C ILE A 259 11.77 2.12 2.91
N ARG A 260 11.10 1.41 1.99
CA ARG A 260 11.17 1.72 0.57
C ARG A 260 9.78 2.01 0.01
N VAL A 261 9.73 2.99 -0.89
CA VAL A 261 8.58 3.24 -1.74
C VAL A 261 8.98 3.03 -3.18
N GLU A 262 8.24 2.19 -3.87
CA GLU A 262 8.33 2.05 -5.33
C GLU A 262 7.27 2.92 -5.99
N VAL A 263 7.61 3.58 -7.10
CA VAL A 263 6.67 4.31 -7.96
C VAL A 263 6.81 3.82 -9.40
N SER A 264 5.68 3.57 -10.07
CA SER A 264 5.64 3.21 -11.49
C SER A 264 4.32 3.68 -12.12
N SER A 265 4.05 3.27 -13.36
CA SER A 265 2.77 3.50 -14.05
C SER A 265 2.02 2.22 -14.38
N SER A 266 2.42 1.09 -13.79
CA SER A 266 1.70 -0.17 -13.94
C SER A 266 1.96 -1.13 -12.79
N ASN A 267 1.04 -2.09 -12.61
CA ASN A 267 1.16 -3.24 -11.73
C ASN A 267 0.21 -4.32 -12.28
N PHE A 268 0.64 -4.99 -13.36
CA PHE A 268 -0.18 -5.90 -14.16
C PHE A 268 0.14 -7.37 -13.84
N PRO A 269 -0.85 -8.27 -13.67
CA PRO A 269 -2.27 -8.09 -13.98
C PRO A 269 -3.16 -7.74 -12.78
N ARG A 270 -2.62 -7.30 -11.64
CA ARG A 270 -3.48 -6.83 -10.52
C ARG A 270 -4.42 -5.72 -10.98
N PHE A 271 -3.88 -4.76 -11.71
CA PHE A 271 -4.64 -3.70 -12.38
C PHE A 271 -4.51 -3.85 -13.89
N ASP A 272 -5.54 -3.44 -14.63
CA ASP A 272 -5.45 -3.31 -16.08
C ASP A 272 -4.43 -2.21 -16.43
N ARG A 273 -3.71 -2.41 -17.54
CA ARG A 273 -2.75 -1.42 -18.03
C ARG A 273 -3.49 -0.25 -18.65
N ASN A 274 -3.13 0.98 -18.30
CA ASN A 274 -3.56 2.16 -19.04
C ASN A 274 -2.91 2.17 -20.42
N HIS A 275 -3.67 2.52 -21.46
CA HIS A 275 -3.17 2.63 -22.84
C HIS A 275 -2.52 3.98 -23.14
N ASN A 276 -2.60 4.92 -22.18
CA ASN A 276 -2.13 6.29 -22.24
C ASN A 276 -2.79 7.16 -23.32
N THR A 277 -3.94 6.78 -23.87
CA THR A 277 -4.62 7.51 -24.96
C THR A 277 -5.68 8.50 -24.47
N GLY A 278 -6.24 8.25 -23.28
CA GLY A 278 -7.45 8.93 -22.81
C GLY A 278 -8.75 8.36 -23.39
N ASN A 279 -8.68 7.35 -24.27
CA ASN A 279 -9.85 6.68 -24.85
C ASN A 279 -10.58 5.82 -23.79
N ASP A 280 -11.70 5.23 -24.22
CA ASP A 280 -12.54 4.38 -23.38
C ASP A 280 -11.81 3.15 -22.85
N LEU A 281 -11.92 2.96 -21.53
CA LEU A 281 -11.27 1.84 -20.84
C LEU A 281 -11.89 0.50 -21.26
N GLY A 282 -11.04 -0.50 -21.44
CA GLY A 282 -11.46 -1.88 -21.77
C GLY A 282 -11.89 -2.11 -23.21
N THR A 283 -12.08 -1.06 -24.02
CA THR A 283 -12.41 -1.16 -25.45
C THR A 283 -11.36 -0.53 -26.36
N ASP A 284 -10.49 0.32 -25.82
CA ASP A 284 -9.39 0.88 -26.59
C ASP A 284 -8.46 -0.23 -27.13
N THR A 285 -8.04 -0.06 -28.37
CA THR A 285 -7.13 -0.99 -29.06
C THR A 285 -5.83 -0.32 -29.46
N GLU A 286 -5.76 1.00 -29.33
CA GLU A 286 -4.54 1.76 -29.50
C GLU A 286 -3.80 1.80 -28.17
N MET A 287 -2.48 1.69 -28.23
CA MET A 287 -1.61 1.89 -27.08
C MET A 287 -0.49 2.81 -27.50
N ARG A 288 -0.10 3.69 -26.59
CA ARG A 288 1.11 4.49 -26.77
C ARG A 288 1.96 4.44 -25.53
N THR A 289 3.26 4.48 -25.76
CA THR A 289 4.23 4.77 -24.74
C THR A 289 4.00 6.17 -24.17
N ALA A 290 4.24 6.33 -22.87
CA ALA A 290 4.18 7.62 -22.18
C ALA A 290 5.50 7.93 -21.46
N HIS A 291 5.94 9.17 -21.57
CA HIS A 291 7.08 9.69 -20.80
C HIS A 291 6.56 10.29 -19.50
N GLN A 292 7.01 9.71 -18.41
CA GLN A 292 6.57 9.99 -17.06
C GLN A 292 7.63 10.83 -16.34
N THR A 293 7.19 11.83 -15.58
CA THR A 293 8.05 12.67 -14.76
C THR A 293 7.49 12.73 -13.34
N VAL A 294 8.31 12.41 -12.34
CA VAL A 294 7.97 12.51 -10.92
C VAL A 294 8.77 13.65 -10.30
N GLN A 295 8.05 14.60 -9.70
CA GLN A 295 8.62 15.78 -9.06
C GLN A 295 8.83 15.51 -7.57
N HIS A 296 9.92 16.02 -7.01
CA HIS A 296 10.22 15.95 -5.57
C HIS A 296 11.04 17.18 -5.14
N SER A 297 10.64 18.36 -5.59
CA SER A 297 11.25 19.64 -5.20
C SER A 297 10.46 20.29 -4.06
N GLY A 298 10.97 21.39 -3.50
CA GLY A 298 10.27 22.16 -2.47
C GLY A 298 8.89 22.71 -2.92
N GLU A 299 8.68 22.96 -4.21
CA GLU A 299 7.36 23.33 -4.76
C GLU A 299 6.44 22.10 -4.91
N TYR A 300 7.02 20.95 -5.22
CA TYR A 300 6.32 19.69 -5.51
C TYR A 300 6.82 18.55 -4.62
N PRO A 301 6.56 18.59 -3.30
CA PRO A 301 7.14 17.66 -2.36
C PRO A 301 6.39 16.32 -2.39
N SER A 302 6.73 15.43 -3.34
CA SER A 302 6.21 14.06 -3.35
C SER A 302 6.65 13.31 -2.10
N HIS A 303 5.73 12.59 -1.47
CA HIS A 303 5.98 11.94 -0.18
C HIS A 303 5.01 10.78 0.08
N ILE A 304 5.38 9.94 1.04
CA ILE A 304 4.49 8.97 1.68
C ILE A 304 4.13 9.45 3.09
N LEU A 305 2.85 9.29 3.45
CA LEU A 305 2.34 9.50 4.79
C LEU A 305 2.28 8.16 5.51
N LEU A 306 3.08 8.02 6.57
CA LEU A 306 3.17 6.82 7.37
C LEU A 306 2.51 7.03 8.74
N PRO A 307 1.56 6.17 9.14
CA PRO A 307 0.99 6.14 10.48
C PRO A 307 1.95 5.46 11.46
N VAL A 308 2.95 6.19 11.94
CA VAL A 308 3.93 5.65 12.87
C VAL A 308 3.31 5.53 14.26
N ILE A 309 3.52 4.41 14.93
CA ILE A 309 3.03 4.18 16.29
C ILE A 309 4.19 4.44 17.27
N PRO A 310 4.08 5.46 18.16
CA PRO A 310 5.07 5.71 19.19
C PRO A 310 5.25 4.50 20.12
N ALA A 311 6.50 4.25 20.52
CA ALA A 311 6.88 3.22 21.49
C ALA A 311 6.38 3.52 22.91
#